data_AF-A0AAD7B0D6-F1
#
_entry.id   AF-A0AAD7B0D6-F1
#
_cell.length_a   1.000
_cell.length_b   1.000
_cell.length_c   1.000
_cell.angle_alpha   90.00
_cell.angle_beta   90.00
_cell.angle_gamma   90.00
#
_symmetry.space_group_name_H-M   'P 1'
#
loop_
_entity.id
_entity.type
_entity.pdbx_description
1 polymer ?
#
loop_
_entity_poly.entity_id
_entity_poly.type
_entity_poly.pdbx_seq_one_letter_code
_entity_poly.pdbx_strand_id
1 'polypeptide(L)'
;PTTKRPGEVHYWVSRGRKTEPEPVDIATFPMEFWAWWGLLNPQWRVKEGVLVQSGSGSWTELEKPGINGLLSVLYCLKWWEASVETDVERLEWERAVRDVLWTLEQ
;
A
#
# COMPACT_ATOMS: atom_id res chain seq x y z
N PRO A 1 5.57 -7.41 7.44
CA PRO A 1 5.62 -6.48 8.58
C PRO A 1 4.25 -5.95 9.06
N THR A 2 4.06 -5.91 10.39
CA THR A 2 3.04 -5.09 11.08
C THR A 2 3.52 -3.65 11.30
N THR A 3 4.84 -3.43 11.25
CA THR A 3 5.50 -2.13 11.34
C THR A 3 5.02 -1.20 10.22
N LYS A 4 4.70 0.06 10.58
CA LYS A 4 4.20 1.13 9.69
C LYS A 4 2.91 0.83 8.91
N ARG A 5 2.24 -0.28 9.19
CA ARG A 5 0.93 -0.59 8.61
C ARG A 5 -0.06 0.53 8.93
N PRO A 6 -0.85 1.02 7.95
CA PRO A 6 -1.88 2.04 8.20
C PRO A 6 -2.85 1.61 9.31
N GLY A 7 -3.29 2.57 10.11
CA GLY A 7 -4.17 2.32 11.26
C GLY A 7 -5.49 1.66 10.85
N GLU A 8 -5.97 2.00 9.66
CA GLU A 8 -7.18 1.48 9.02
C GLU A 8 -7.11 -0.02 8.76
N VAL A 9 -5.95 -0.52 8.36
CA VAL A 9 -5.74 -1.97 8.19
C VAL A 9 -5.75 -2.67 9.54
N HIS A 10 -5.16 -2.07 10.57
CA HIS A 10 -5.22 -2.61 11.93
C HIS A 10 -6.67 -2.66 12.43
N TYR A 11 -7.42 -1.57 12.28
CA TYR A 11 -8.83 -1.47 12.61
C TYR A 11 -9.65 -2.57 11.91
N TRP A 12 -9.55 -2.66 10.59
CA TRP A 12 -10.30 -3.64 9.78
C TRP A 12 -9.97 -5.09 10.17
N VAL A 13 -8.68 -5.42 10.35
CA VAL A 13 -8.25 -6.77 10.75
C VAL A 13 -8.74 -7.11 12.15
N SER A 14 -8.69 -6.17 13.10
CA SER A 14 -9.14 -6.38 14.48
C SER A 14 -10.65 -6.68 14.59
N ARG A 15 -11.45 -6.21 13.63
CA ARG A 15 -12.90 -6.48 13.52
C ARG A 15 -13.24 -7.65 12.61
N GLY A 16 -12.28 -8.56 12.39
CA GLY A 16 -12.50 -9.74 11.57
C GLY A 16 -12.80 -9.42 10.12
N ARG A 17 -12.37 -8.25 9.63
CA ARG A 17 -12.51 -7.79 8.24
C ARG A 17 -13.96 -7.53 7.79
N LYS A 18 -14.87 -7.32 8.74
CA LYS A 18 -16.31 -7.12 8.47
C LYS A 18 -16.73 -5.65 8.41
N THR A 19 -16.02 -4.80 9.13
CA THR A 19 -16.32 -3.37 9.21
C THR A 19 -15.19 -2.62 8.55
N GLU A 20 -15.47 -2.05 7.38
CA GLU A 20 -14.53 -1.15 6.72
C GLU A 20 -14.35 0.13 7.55
N PRO A 21 -13.15 0.74 7.53
CA PRO A 21 -12.90 2.02 8.18
C PRO A 21 -13.75 3.13 7.54
N GLU A 22 -13.99 4.21 8.29
CA GLU A 22 -14.45 5.48 7.70
C GLU A 22 -13.44 6.00 6.67
N PRO A 23 -13.82 6.97 5.79
CA PRO A 23 -12.91 7.50 4.78
C PRO A 23 -11.53 7.81 5.38
N VAL A 24 -10.48 7.36 4.70
CA VAL A 24 -9.10 7.57 5.15
C VAL A 24 -8.78 9.06 5.17
N ASP A 25 -7.93 9.49 6.09
CA ASP A 25 -7.43 10.86 6.14
C ASP A 25 -6.43 11.09 5.01
N ILE A 26 -6.87 11.76 3.93
CA ILE A 26 -6.04 12.02 2.75
C ILE A 26 -4.79 12.84 3.05
N ALA A 27 -4.77 13.64 4.12
CA ALA A 27 -3.60 14.42 4.48
C ALA A 27 -2.42 13.52 4.93
N THR A 28 -2.72 12.33 5.46
CA THR A 28 -1.72 11.47 6.11
C THR A 28 -1.62 10.09 5.45
N PHE A 29 -2.73 9.54 4.96
CA PHE A 29 -2.83 8.20 4.40
C PHE A 29 -1.85 7.90 3.25
N PRO A 30 -1.63 8.80 2.26
CA PRO A 30 -0.67 8.55 1.19
C PRO A 30 0.74 8.26 1.72
N MET A 31 1.19 9.04 2.72
CA MET A 31 2.50 8.87 3.34
C MET A 31 2.59 7.54 4.08
N GLU A 32 1.55 7.18 4.84
CA GLU A 32 1.49 5.90 5.56
C GLU A 32 1.49 4.70 4.62
N PHE A 33 0.72 4.80 3.53
CA PHE A 33 0.69 3.79 2.48
C PHE A 33 2.08 3.55 1.89
N TRP A 34 2.77 4.60 1.44
CA TRP A 34 4.10 4.46 0.84
C TRP A 34 5.15 3.96 1.83
N ALA A 35 5.10 4.41 3.09
CA ALA A 35 5.98 3.93 4.14
C ALA A 35 5.80 2.43 4.38
N TRP A 36 4.55 1.95 4.40
CA TRP A 36 4.26 0.54 4.56
C TRP A 36 4.59 -0.28 3.31
N TRP A 37 4.17 0.19 2.14
CA TRP A 37 4.39 -0.46 0.86
C TRP A 37 5.88 -0.58 0.52
N GLY A 38 6.68 0.44 0.86
CA GLY A 38 8.14 0.38 0.76
C GLY A 38 8.76 -0.72 1.59
N LEU A 39 8.25 -0.96 2.81
CA LEU A 39 8.72 -2.06 3.68
C LEU A 39 8.29 -3.45 3.20
N LEU A 40 7.17 -3.54 2.49
CA LEU A 40 6.72 -4.81 1.91
C LEU A 40 7.58 -5.22 0.71
N ASN A 41 8.15 -4.25 0.00
CA ASN A 41 8.87 -4.49 -1.23
C ASN A 41 10.32 -4.92 -1.02
N PRO A 42 10.87 -5.70 -1.97
CA PRO A 42 12.28 -6.04 -1.96
C PRO A 42 13.17 -4.80 -1.91
N GLN A 43 14.29 -4.88 -1.18
CA GLN A 43 15.20 -3.74 -0.99
C GLN A 43 15.78 -3.21 -2.31
N TRP A 44 15.97 -4.09 -3.30
CA TRP A 44 16.48 -3.70 -4.61
C TRP A 44 15.55 -2.73 -5.37
N ARG A 45 14.28 -2.62 -4.96
CA ARG A 45 13.34 -1.61 -5.49
C ARG A 45 13.44 -0.25 -4.80
N VAL A 46 14.11 -0.14 -3.66
CA VAL A 46 14.16 1.12 -2.90
C VAL A 46 15.43 1.88 -3.29
N LYS A 47 15.26 2.97 -4.06
CA LYS A 47 16.34 3.88 -4.43
C LYS A 47 16.07 5.26 -3.82
N GLU A 48 16.96 5.73 -2.96
CA GLU A 48 16.82 7.02 -2.27
C GLU A 48 15.49 7.16 -1.51
N GLY A 49 14.95 6.05 -0.98
CA GLY A 49 13.67 6.01 -0.26
C GLY A 49 12.43 5.95 -1.16
N VAL A 50 12.60 5.88 -2.48
CA VAL A 50 11.51 5.79 -3.46
C VAL A 50 11.50 4.39 -4.09
N LEU A 51 10.30 3.83 -4.26
CA LEU A 51 10.13 2.58 -5.01
C LEU A 51 10.31 2.83 -6.50
N VAL A 52 11.23 2.08 -7.11
CA VAL A 52 11.46 2.08 -8.55
C VAL A 52 10.87 0.83 -9.20
N GLN A 53 10.35 1.01 -10.41
CA GLN A 53 9.86 -0.06 -11.29
C GLN A 53 10.99 -0.60 -12.19
N SER A 54 12.18 -0.78 -11.61
CA SER A 54 13.38 -1.20 -12.33
C SER A 54 14.35 -1.91 -11.39
N GLY A 55 15.25 -2.71 -11.97
CA GLY A 55 16.23 -3.50 -11.22
C GLY A 55 16.08 -5.00 -11.49
N SER A 56 17.02 -5.77 -10.93
CA SER A 56 17.00 -7.23 -10.99
C SER A 56 17.30 -7.77 -9.59
N GLY A 57 16.39 -8.61 -9.10
CA GLY A 57 16.48 -9.22 -7.78
C GLY A 57 15.33 -10.20 -7.57
N SER A 58 15.39 -10.97 -6.49
CA SER A 58 14.37 -11.98 -6.25
C SER A 58 13.08 -11.35 -5.72
N TRP A 59 11.94 -11.75 -6.28
CA TRP A 59 10.61 -11.42 -5.75
C TRP A 59 10.22 -12.24 -4.52
N THR A 60 11.01 -13.28 -4.17
CA THR A 60 10.82 -14.03 -2.93
C THR A 60 11.03 -13.16 -1.68
N GLU A 61 11.70 -12.01 -1.83
CA GLU A 61 11.95 -11.02 -0.78
C GLU A 61 10.75 -10.08 -0.56
N LEU A 62 9.72 -10.13 -1.41
CA LEU A 62 8.47 -9.41 -1.18
C LEU A 62 7.84 -9.94 0.10
N GLU A 63 7.87 -9.15 1.16
CA GLU A 63 7.36 -9.57 2.46
C GLU A 63 5.83 -9.58 2.41
N LYS A 64 5.22 -10.77 2.39
CA LYS A 64 3.78 -10.96 2.42
C LYS A 64 3.36 -11.28 3.85
N PRO A 65 3.04 -10.30 4.72
CA PRO A 65 2.65 -10.60 6.09
C PRO A 65 1.34 -11.39 6.13
N GLY A 66 1.47 -12.70 6.36
CA GLY A 66 0.36 -13.65 6.43
C GLY A 66 -0.27 -14.00 5.09
N ILE A 67 -1.29 -14.86 5.13
CA ILE A 67 -2.01 -15.39 3.95
C ILE A 67 -2.62 -14.30 3.05
N ASN A 68 -2.86 -13.09 3.56
CA ASN A 68 -3.58 -12.02 2.88
C ASN A 68 -2.75 -10.74 2.68
N GLY A 69 -1.41 -10.82 2.72
CA GLY A 69 -0.54 -9.64 2.72
C GLY A 69 -0.85 -8.63 1.61
N LEU A 70 -1.00 -9.09 0.36
CA LEU A 70 -1.33 -8.24 -0.79
C LEU A 70 -2.80 -7.85 -0.86
N LEU A 71 -3.71 -8.67 -0.32
CA LEU A 71 -5.13 -8.33 -0.28
C LEU A 71 -5.35 -7.08 0.59
N SER A 72 -4.65 -6.95 1.72
CA SER A 72 -4.70 -5.74 2.54
C SER A 72 -4.23 -4.48 1.79
N VAL A 73 -3.27 -4.60 0.87
CA VAL A 73 -2.81 -3.48 0.03
C VAL A 73 -3.93 -3.06 -0.93
N LEU A 74 -4.64 -4.00 -1.54
CA LEU A 74 -5.78 -3.70 -2.41
C LEU A 74 -6.92 -2.99 -1.67
N TYR A 75 -7.20 -3.39 -0.43
CA TYR A 75 -8.18 -2.68 0.41
C TYR A 75 -7.72 -1.26 0.75
N CYS A 76 -6.43 -1.03 1.03
CA CYS A 76 -5.92 0.33 1.20
C CYS A 76 -6.17 1.20 -0.04
N LEU A 77 -5.91 0.67 -1.24
CA LEU A 77 -6.17 1.41 -2.48
C LEU A 77 -7.66 1.70 -2.67
N LYS A 78 -8.54 0.76 -2.31
CA LYS A 78 -9.99 0.95 -2.34
C LYS A 78 -10.43 2.08 -1.39
N TRP A 79 -9.97 2.06 -0.15
CA TRP A 79 -10.35 3.08 0.84
C TRP A 79 -9.79 4.46 0.48
N TRP A 80 -8.57 4.50 -0.04
CA TRP A 80 -7.96 5.73 -0.54
C TRP A 80 -8.77 6.32 -1.69
N GLU A 81 -9.14 5.51 -2.69
CA GLU A 81 -9.95 5.97 -3.83
C GLU A 81 -11.26 6.64 -3.39
N ALA A 82 -11.94 6.04 -2.40
CA ALA A 82 -13.19 6.56 -1.86
C ALA A 82 -13.04 7.91 -1.13
N SER A 83 -11.82 8.29 -0.74
CA SER A 83 -11.52 9.56 -0.08
C SER A 83 -10.93 10.62 -1.01
N VAL A 84 -10.66 10.32 -2.28
CA VAL A 84 -10.09 11.28 -3.24
C VAL A 84 -11.12 12.33 -3.65
N GLU A 85 -10.80 13.62 -3.48
CA GLU A 85 -11.69 14.74 -3.84
C GLU A 85 -11.13 15.64 -4.94
N THR A 86 -9.81 15.65 -5.14
CA THR A 86 -9.11 16.53 -6.09
C THR A 86 -8.31 15.75 -7.15
N ASP A 87 -7.97 16.42 -8.25
CA ASP A 87 -7.12 15.84 -9.30
C ASP A 87 -5.69 15.53 -8.80
N VAL A 88 -5.17 16.33 -7.88
CA VAL A 88 -3.83 16.10 -7.29
C VAL A 88 -3.82 14.82 -6.46
N GLU A 89 -4.84 14.62 -5.63
CA GLU A 89 -5.00 13.39 -4.83
C GLU A 89 -5.25 12.17 -5.74
N ARG A 90 -6.01 12.35 -6.82
CA ARG A 90 -6.24 11.30 -7.83
C ARG A 90 -4.93 10.86 -8.47
N LEU A 91 -4.08 11.80 -8.88
CA LEU A 91 -2.77 11.49 -9.49
C LEU A 91 -1.87 10.70 -8.54
N GLU A 92 -1.87 11.03 -7.25
CA GLU A 92 -1.07 10.31 -6.25
C GLU A 92 -1.62 8.91 -5.98
N TRP A 93 -2.94 8.76 -5.88
CA TRP A 93 -3.59 7.46 -5.79
C TRP A 93 -3.29 6.59 -7.01
N GLU A 94 -3.41 7.14 -8.23
CA GLU A 94 -3.10 6.40 -9.45
C GLU A 94 -1.62 5.97 -9.51
N ARG A 95 -0.71 6.78 -8.98
CA ARG A 95 0.71 6.41 -8.86
C ARG A 95 0.87 5.16 -8.00
N ALA A 96 0.17 5.09 -6.86
CA ALA A 96 0.16 3.91 -6.01
C ALA A 96 -0.46 2.69 -6.71
N VAL A 97 -1.59 2.87 -7.41
CA VAL A 97 -2.23 1.79 -8.19
C VAL A 97 -1.30 1.23 -9.25
N ARG A 98 -0.65 2.11 -10.03
CA ARG A 98 0.30 1.69 -11.08
C ARG A 98 1.47 0.91 -10.51
N ASP A 99 2.00 1.32 -9.36
CA ASP A 99 3.10 0.60 -8.72
C ASP A 99 2.68 -0.78 -8.19
N VAL A 100 1.52 -0.87 -7.53
CA VAL A 100 0.97 -2.15 -7.05
C VAL A 100 0.66 -3.07 -8.21
N LEU A 101 0.03 -2.58 -9.28
CA LEU A 101 -0.26 -3.37 -10.48
C LEU A 101 1.03 -3.93 -11.09
N TRP A 102 2.02 -3.07 -11.31
CA TRP A 102 3.32 -3.49 -11.83
C TRP A 102 3.95 -4.60 -10.99
N THR A 103 3.78 -4.54 -9.65
CA THR A 103 4.29 -5.55 -8.71
C THR A 103 3.56 -6.89 -8.78
N LEU A 104 2.26 -6.87 -9.06
CA LEU A 104 1.43 -8.07 -9.17
C LEU A 104 1.65 -8.82 -10.50
N GLU A 105 2.22 -8.16 -11.49
CA GLU A 105 2.52 -8.72 -12.82
C GLU A 105 3.88 -9.45 -12.89
N GLN A 106 4.59 -9.58 -11.77
CA GLN A 106 5.95 -10.13 -11.66
C GLN A 106 5.92 -11.58 -11.16
#